data_AF-A0A955KPY8-F1
#
_entry.id   AF-A0A955KPY8-F1
#
_cell.length_a   1.000
_cell.length_b   1.000
_cell.length_c   1.000
_cell.angle_alpha   90.00
_cell.angle_beta   90.00
_cell.angle_gamma   90.00
#
_symmetry.space_group_name_H-M   'P 1'
#
loop_
_entity.id
_entity.type
_entity.pdbx_description
1 polymer ?
#
loop_
_entity_poly.entity_id
_entity_poly.type
_entity_poly.pdbx_seq_one_letter_code
_entity_poly.pdbx_strand_id
1 'polypeptide(L)'
;MNETIPEKSTSEAFSALWDKLTYTQQRFAIAMLQYKTKKDAAEAIGIEPNTAYKWNGDIDAVVDFMRSDMLSASIGILLSNASKAAMIKVAGLDSNNETIRQNVASELLDRVQGKPTQRNEVTGKDGEPLRVKFIDYGLDDSSTD
;
A
#
# COMPACT_ATOMS: atom_id res chain seq x y z
N MET A 1 13.11 23.64 -4.07
CA MET A 1 11.79 24.13 -4.50
C MET A 1 11.00 22.90 -4.92
N ASN A 2 10.09 22.43 -4.07
CA ASN A 2 9.18 21.36 -4.47
C ASN A 2 8.06 22.01 -5.28
N GLU A 3 8.07 21.79 -6.58
CA GLU A 3 6.96 22.16 -7.45
C GLU A 3 5.77 21.27 -7.09
N THR A 4 4.86 21.80 -6.27
CA THR A 4 3.51 21.25 -6.16
C THR A 4 2.84 21.44 -7.52
N ILE A 5 2.71 20.37 -8.29
CA ILE A 5 1.86 20.35 -9.48
C ILE A 5 0.48 20.85 -9.04
N PRO A 6 -0.07 21.90 -9.65
CA PRO A 6 -1.31 22.49 -9.17
C PRO A 6 -2.46 21.49 -9.34
N GLU A 7 -3.12 21.10 -8.24
CA GLU A 7 -4.31 20.21 -8.18
C GLU A 7 -5.40 20.60 -9.19
N LYS A 8 -5.49 21.89 -9.50
CA LYS A 8 -6.44 22.41 -10.50
C LYS A 8 -6.21 21.78 -11.88
N SER A 9 -4.96 21.51 -12.26
CA SER A 9 -4.60 20.94 -13.55
C SER A 9 -5.00 19.46 -13.68
N THR A 10 -4.99 18.69 -12.60
CA THR A 10 -5.36 17.25 -12.63
C THR A 10 -6.87 17.06 -12.61
N SER A 11 -7.60 17.87 -11.84
CA SER A 11 -9.07 17.88 -11.83
C SER A 11 -9.66 18.28 -13.19
N GLU A 12 -9.10 19.31 -13.83
CA GLU A 12 -9.51 19.74 -15.18
C GLU A 12 -9.25 18.66 -16.24
N ALA A 13 -8.08 17.99 -16.17
CA ALA A 13 -7.76 16.88 -17.07
C ALA A 13 -8.71 15.68 -16.90
N PHE A 14 -9.07 15.34 -15.66
CA PHE A 14 -10.06 14.30 -15.38
C PHE A 14 -11.43 14.66 -15.95
N SER A 15 -11.93 15.89 -15.70
CA SER A 15 -13.23 16.32 -16.21
C SER A 15 -13.28 16.24 -17.74
N ALA A 16 -12.23 16.71 -18.42
CA ALA A 16 -12.14 16.67 -19.87
C ALA A 16 -12.13 15.24 -20.45
N LEU A 17 -11.62 14.25 -19.71
CA LEU A 17 -11.71 12.84 -20.09
C LEU A 17 -13.09 12.25 -19.77
N TRP A 18 -13.62 12.55 -18.58
CA TRP A 18 -14.92 12.07 -18.12
C TRP A 18 -16.06 12.50 -19.04
N ASP A 19 -16.03 13.74 -19.51
CA ASP A 19 -17.06 14.33 -20.38
C ASP A 19 -17.05 13.76 -21.81
N LYS A 20 -15.95 13.11 -22.23
CA LYS A 20 -15.88 12.38 -23.51
C LYS A 20 -16.53 11.01 -23.44
N LEU A 21 -16.66 10.44 -22.24
CA LEU A 21 -17.21 9.11 -22.06
C LEU A 21 -18.73 9.13 -22.15
N THR A 22 -19.26 8.14 -22.86
CA THR A 22 -20.71 7.87 -22.82
C THR A 22 -21.12 7.38 -21.44
N TYR A 23 -22.41 7.51 -21.12
CA TYR A 23 -22.97 7.04 -19.85
C TYR A 23 -22.63 5.57 -19.53
N THR A 24 -22.66 4.69 -20.52
CA THR A 24 -22.31 3.27 -20.36
C THR A 24 -20.82 3.09 -20.03
N GLN A 25 -19.93 3.87 -20.65
CA GLN A 25 -18.50 3.85 -20.38
C GLN A 25 -18.16 4.41 -18.99
N GLN A 26 -18.87 5.46 -18.55
CA GLN A 26 -18.75 5.98 -17.19
C GLN A 26 -19.16 4.94 -16.14
N ARG A 27 -20.29 4.24 -16.36
CA ARG A 27 -20.73 3.13 -15.49
C ARG A 27 -19.69 2.00 -15.43
N PHE A 28 -19.07 1.68 -16.56
CA PHE A 28 -18.00 0.70 -16.62
C PHE A 28 -16.76 1.16 -15.84
N ALA A 29 -16.34 2.42 -16.00
CA ALA A 29 -15.20 2.97 -15.27
C ALA A 29 -15.40 2.91 -13.75
N ILE A 30 -16.63 3.19 -13.28
CA ILE A 30 -17.00 3.02 -11.86
C ILE A 30 -16.95 1.55 -11.44
N ALA A 31 -17.47 0.63 -12.25
CA ALA A 31 -17.42 -0.80 -11.95
C ALA A 31 -15.97 -1.33 -11.83
N MET A 32 -15.05 -0.81 -12.64
CA MET A 32 -13.62 -1.15 -12.60
C MET A 32 -12.90 -0.79 -11.29
N LEU A 33 -13.54 -0.02 -10.40
CA LEU A 33 -13.04 0.21 -9.04
C LEU A 33 -13.33 -0.95 -8.09
N GLN A 34 -14.39 -1.72 -8.35
CA GLN A 34 -14.85 -2.82 -7.49
C GLN A 34 -14.40 -4.18 -8.00
N TYR A 35 -14.26 -4.31 -9.32
CA TYR A 35 -13.92 -5.57 -9.98
C TYR A 35 -12.48 -5.57 -10.51
N LYS A 36 -11.83 -6.74 -10.41
CA LYS A 36 -10.42 -6.90 -10.81
C LYS A 36 -10.23 -6.96 -12.32
N THR A 37 -11.22 -7.46 -13.07
CA THR A 37 -11.10 -7.69 -14.50
C THR A 37 -12.14 -6.90 -15.29
N LYS A 38 -11.79 -6.50 -16.52
CA LYS A 38 -12.71 -5.85 -17.46
C LYS A 38 -13.93 -6.72 -17.77
N LYS A 39 -13.75 -8.05 -17.78
CA LYS A 39 -14.83 -9.01 -17.99
C LYS A 39 -15.86 -8.91 -16.86
N ASP A 40 -15.42 -9.04 -15.60
CA ASP A 40 -16.33 -9.03 -14.46
C ASP A 40 -17.05 -7.68 -14.33
N ALA A 41 -16.34 -6.57 -14.59
CA ALA A 41 -16.94 -5.24 -14.59
C ALA A 41 -18.00 -5.05 -15.69
N ALA A 42 -17.75 -5.58 -16.89
CA ALA A 42 -18.69 -5.54 -18.02
C ALA A 42 -19.97 -6.33 -17.70
N GLU A 43 -19.80 -7.56 -17.20
CA GLU A 43 -20.90 -8.43 -16.79
C GLU A 43 -21.73 -7.78 -15.67
N ALA A 44 -21.08 -7.16 -14.68
CA ALA A 44 -21.75 -6.49 -13.57
C ALA A 44 -22.65 -5.31 -14.00
N ILE A 45 -22.31 -4.62 -15.09
CA ILE A 45 -23.15 -3.52 -15.62
C ILE A 45 -24.09 -3.96 -16.74
N GLY A 46 -24.10 -5.24 -17.09
CA GLY A 46 -24.98 -5.82 -18.10
C GLY A 46 -24.56 -5.57 -19.53
N ILE A 47 -23.25 -5.41 -19.81
CA ILE A 47 -22.72 -5.32 -21.18
C ILE A 47 -21.88 -6.55 -21.51
N GLU A 48 -21.80 -6.85 -22.81
CA GLU A 48 -20.97 -7.94 -23.29
C GLU A 48 -19.47 -7.57 -23.16
N PRO A 49 -18.60 -8.45 -22.62
CA PRO A 49 -17.20 -8.12 -22.35
C PRO A 49 -16.40 -7.62 -23.56
N ASN A 50 -16.57 -8.22 -24.74
CA ASN A 50 -15.89 -7.80 -25.97
C ASN A 50 -16.25 -6.37 -26.37
N THR A 51 -17.43 -5.87 -26.00
CA THR A 51 -17.81 -4.46 -26.17
C THR A 51 -16.87 -3.55 -25.38
N ALA A 52 -16.55 -3.89 -24.13
CA ALA A 52 -15.63 -3.12 -23.31
C ALA A 52 -14.18 -3.19 -23.81
N TYR A 53 -13.74 -4.34 -24.32
CA TYR A 53 -12.39 -4.51 -24.90
C TYR A 53 -12.16 -3.70 -26.19
N LYS A 54 -13.23 -3.33 -26.89
CA LYS A 54 -13.16 -2.53 -28.14
C LYS A 54 -13.11 -1.03 -27.89
N TRP A 55 -13.31 -0.57 -26.67
CA TRP A 55 -13.29 0.85 -26.37
C TRP A 55 -11.86 1.41 -26.39
N ASN A 56 -11.75 2.72 -26.64
CA ASN A 56 -10.49 3.42 -26.70
C ASN A 56 -9.82 3.55 -25.31
N GLY A 57 -8.55 3.96 -25.29
CA GLY A 57 -7.76 4.10 -24.06
C GLY A 57 -8.24 5.19 -23.09
N ASP A 58 -9.20 6.04 -23.48
CA ASP A 58 -9.73 7.11 -22.62
C ASP A 58 -10.39 6.56 -21.35
N ILE A 59 -11.07 5.41 -21.45
CA ILE A 59 -11.70 4.76 -20.30
C ILE A 59 -10.65 4.23 -19.33
N ASP A 60 -9.59 3.62 -19.86
CA ASP A 60 -8.50 3.10 -19.04
C ASP A 60 -7.79 4.25 -18.31
N ALA A 61 -7.56 5.38 -18.99
CA ALA A 61 -7.01 6.58 -18.37
C ALA A 61 -7.91 7.11 -17.23
N VAL A 62 -9.23 7.17 -17.43
CA VAL A 62 -10.18 7.57 -16.38
C VAL A 62 -10.14 6.61 -15.19
N VAL A 63 -10.12 5.30 -15.44
CA VAL A 63 -10.03 4.27 -14.38
C VAL A 63 -8.73 4.43 -13.59
N ASP A 64 -7.61 4.67 -14.26
CA ASP A 64 -6.32 4.87 -13.61
C ASP A 64 -6.30 6.15 -12.76
N PHE A 65 -6.89 7.24 -13.25
CA PHE A 65 -7.10 8.46 -12.46
C PHE A 65 -7.89 8.18 -11.18
N MET A 66 -9.03 7.52 -11.29
CA MET A 66 -9.90 7.20 -10.14
C MET A 66 -9.20 6.28 -9.13
N ARG A 67 -8.39 5.31 -9.61
CA ARG A 67 -7.59 4.44 -8.74
C ARG A 67 -6.49 5.20 -8.02
N SER A 68 -5.80 6.10 -8.71
CA SER A 68 -4.77 6.95 -8.10
C SER A 68 -5.37 7.86 -7.04
N ASP A 69 -6.53 8.46 -7.29
CA ASP A 69 -7.24 9.30 -6.33
C ASP A 69 -7.67 8.50 -5.09
N MET A 70 -8.24 7.31 -5.28
CA MET A 70 -8.61 6.41 -4.19
C MET A 70 -7.38 5.98 -3.35
N LEU A 71 -6.23 5.74 -3.99
CA LEU A 71 -4.99 5.41 -3.30
C LEU A 71 -4.51 6.58 -2.43
N SER A 72 -4.50 7.80 -2.97
CA SER A 72 -4.17 9.02 -2.23
C SER A 72 -5.08 9.22 -1.02
N ALA A 73 -6.40 9.08 -1.20
CA ALA A 73 -7.37 9.17 -0.11
C ALA A 73 -7.12 8.10 0.97
N SER A 74 -6.83 6.86 0.56
CA SER A 74 -6.53 5.76 1.47
C SER A 74 -5.27 6.00 2.29
N ILE A 75 -4.20 6.51 1.65
CA ILE A 75 -2.98 6.93 2.34
C ILE A 75 -3.29 8.04 3.35
N GLY A 76 -4.10 9.03 2.97
CA GLY A 76 -4.55 10.08 3.89
C GLY A 76 -5.24 9.53 5.14
N ILE A 77 -6.13 8.54 4.98
CA ILE A 77 -6.79 7.86 6.10
C ILE A 77 -5.78 7.11 6.97
N LEU A 78 -4.84 6.37 6.37
CA LEU A 78 -3.81 5.63 7.09
C LEU A 78 -2.91 6.58 7.91
N LEU A 79 -2.45 7.68 7.31
CA LEU A 79 -1.64 8.68 7.99
C LEU A 79 -2.41 9.37 9.13
N SER A 80 -3.70 9.67 8.92
CA SER A 80 -4.57 10.22 9.95
C SER A 80 -4.73 9.26 11.13
N ASN A 81 -4.97 7.98 10.85
CA ASN A 81 -5.10 6.95 11.89
C ASN A 81 -3.78 6.70 12.62
N ALA A 82 -2.65 6.69 11.91
CA ALA A 82 -1.32 6.62 12.52
C ALA A 82 -1.07 7.81 13.46
N SER A 83 -1.44 9.03 13.03
CA SER A 83 -1.33 10.25 13.84
C SER A 83 -2.21 10.15 15.09
N LYS A 84 -3.46 9.68 14.96
CA LYS A 84 -4.36 9.43 16.09
C LYS A 84 -3.77 8.40 17.06
N ALA A 85 -3.22 7.30 16.56
CA ALA A 85 -2.58 6.28 17.38
C ALA A 85 -1.37 6.84 18.14
N ALA A 86 -0.56 7.68 17.49
CA ALA A 86 0.54 8.38 18.14
C ALA A 86 0.05 9.32 19.26
N MET A 87 -1.00 10.10 19.01
CA MET A 87 -1.60 10.97 20.03
C MET A 87 -2.15 10.19 21.23
N ILE A 88 -2.81 9.05 21.00
CA ILE A 88 -3.27 8.16 22.08
C ILE A 88 -2.07 7.68 22.91
N LYS A 89 -0.96 7.33 22.25
CA LYS A 89 0.26 6.94 22.94
C LYS A 89 0.81 8.07 23.81
N VAL A 90 0.92 9.28 23.26
CA VAL A 90 1.38 10.47 24.01
C VAL A 90 0.48 10.76 25.22
N ALA A 91 -0.85 10.70 25.05
CA ALA A 91 -1.79 10.88 26.16
C ALA A 91 -1.62 9.84 27.29
N GLY A 92 -1.04 8.67 26.99
CA GLY A 92 -0.67 7.68 27.99
C GLY A 92 0.37 8.17 29.01
N LEU A 93 1.15 9.21 28.69
CA LEU A 93 2.06 9.87 29.64
C LEU A 93 1.32 10.56 30.79
N ASP A 94 0.06 10.94 30.57
CA ASP A 94 -0.78 11.61 31.58
C ASP A 94 -1.70 10.63 32.32
N SER A 95 -1.54 9.31 32.11
CA SER A 95 -2.36 8.28 32.79
C SER A 95 -2.19 8.36 34.30
N ASN A 96 -3.26 8.17 35.08
CA ASN A 96 -3.15 8.05 36.55
C ASN A 96 -2.43 6.76 37.00
N ASN A 97 -2.33 5.76 36.12
CA ASN A 97 -1.65 4.51 36.39
C ASN A 97 -0.15 4.63 36.08
N GLU A 98 0.68 4.53 37.11
CA GLU A 98 2.14 4.66 36.99
C GLU A 98 2.76 3.65 36.02
N THR A 99 2.32 2.39 36.06
CA THR A 99 2.78 1.36 35.13
C THR A 99 2.52 1.75 33.67
N ILE A 100 1.35 2.32 33.38
CA ILE A 100 1.02 2.79 32.02
C ILE A 100 1.94 3.95 31.63
N ARG A 101 2.12 4.96 32.50
CA ARG A 101 3.01 6.10 32.22
C ARG A 101 4.45 5.64 31.94
N GLN A 102 5.00 4.78 32.79
CA GLN A 102 6.38 4.29 32.67
C GLN A 102 6.58 3.47 31.39
N ASN A 103 5.63 2.61 31.04
CA ASN A 103 5.68 1.82 29.81
C ASN A 103 5.62 2.71 28.56
N VAL A 104 4.74 3.72 28.55
CA VAL A 104 4.63 4.67 27.45
C VAL A 104 5.90 5.52 27.33
N ALA A 105 6.44 6.02 28.44
CA ALA A 105 7.68 6.79 28.45
C ALA A 105 8.85 5.97 27.88
N SER A 106 8.98 4.72 28.32
CA SER A 106 10.00 3.79 27.80
C SER A 106 9.83 3.54 26.30
N GLU A 107 8.59 3.27 25.85
CA GLU A 107 8.30 3.06 24.42
C GLU A 107 8.65 4.28 23.56
N LEU A 108 8.33 5.49 24.03
CA LEU A 108 8.64 6.73 23.30
C LEU A 108 10.15 7.00 23.24
N LEU A 109 10.87 6.78 24.34
CA LEU A 109 12.33 6.91 24.39
C LEU A 109 13.00 5.92 23.45
N ASP A 110 12.58 4.66 23.45
CA ASP A 110 13.06 3.61 22.55
C ASP A 110 12.88 3.97 21.06
N ARG A 111 11.78 4.66 20.71
CA ARG A 111 11.55 5.09 19.32
C ARG A 111 12.42 6.27 18.90
N VAL A 112 12.76 7.16 19.83
CA VAL A 112 13.58 8.36 19.54
C VAL A 112 15.07 8.03 19.57
N GLN A 113 15.51 7.27 20.58
CA GLN A 113 16.92 6.97 20.81
C GLN A 113 17.34 5.62 20.21
N GLY A 114 16.38 4.83 19.73
CA GLY A 114 16.59 3.45 19.32
C GLY A 114 16.53 2.49 20.51
N LYS A 115 16.10 1.25 20.25
CA LYS A 115 16.13 0.20 21.27
C LYS A 115 17.58 -0.25 21.51
N PRO A 116 17.95 -0.57 22.76
CA PRO A 116 19.20 -1.25 23.04
C PRO A 116 19.34 -2.48 22.14
N THR A 117 20.44 -2.58 21.41
CA THR A 117 20.71 -3.71 20.53
C THR A 117 20.76 -4.99 21.35
N GLN A 118 19.76 -5.86 21.19
CA GLN A 118 19.78 -7.17 21.82
C GLN A 118 20.76 -8.07 21.06
N ARG A 119 21.86 -8.45 21.71
CA ARG A 119 22.79 -9.44 21.17
C ARG A 119 22.20 -10.81 21.37
N ASN A 120 21.87 -11.50 20.27
CA ASN A 120 21.58 -12.92 20.31
C ASN A 120 22.92 -13.66 20.25
N GLU A 121 23.35 -14.21 21.38
CA GLU A 121 24.43 -15.18 21.40
C GLU A 121 23.87 -16.51 20.89
N VAL A 122 24.13 -16.81 19.62
CA VAL A 122 23.80 -18.11 19.05
C VAL A 122 24.96 -19.04 19.36
N THR A 123 24.82 -19.84 20.42
CA THR A 123 25.73 -20.94 20.72
C THR A 123 25.20 -22.25 20.13
N GLY A 124 26.11 -23.19 19.89
CA GLY A 124 25.74 -24.57 19.64
C GLY A 124 25.07 -25.20 20.86
N LYS A 125 24.52 -26.41 20.68
CA LYS A 125 23.97 -27.20 21.80
C LYS A 125 25.00 -27.23 22.93
N ASP A 126 24.58 -26.84 24.13
CA ASP A 126 25.40 -26.78 25.35
C ASP A 126 26.50 -25.70 25.40
N GLY A 127 26.41 -24.64 24.58
CA GLY A 127 27.39 -23.53 24.61
C GLY A 127 28.57 -23.72 23.66
N GLU A 128 28.58 -24.81 22.90
CA GLU A 128 29.67 -25.18 22.00
C GLU A 128 29.78 -24.25 20.77
N PRO A 129 30.96 -24.16 20.13
CA PRO A 129 31.12 -23.41 18.89
C PRO A 129 30.17 -23.89 17.78
N LEU A 130 29.59 -22.93 17.04
CA LEU A 130 28.73 -23.23 15.87
C LEU A 130 29.54 -23.95 14.79
N ARG A 131 29.06 -25.12 14.37
CA ARG A 131 29.60 -25.85 13.20
C ARG A 131 28.81 -25.44 11.96
N VAL A 132 29.41 -24.58 11.12
CA VAL A 132 28.84 -24.20 9.83
C VAL A 132 29.27 -25.22 8.77
N LYS A 133 28.30 -25.86 8.10
CA LYS A 133 28.54 -26.72 6.93
C LYS A 133 28.03 -26.01 5.70
N PHE A 134 28.92 -25.69 4.76
CA PHE A 134 28.55 -25.19 3.44
C PHE A 134 28.03 -26.35 2.59
N ILE A 135 26.89 -26.15 1.93
CA ILE A 135 26.34 -27.07 0.93
C ILE A 135 26.36 -26.31 -0.39
N ASP A 136 27.25 -26.70 -1.30
CA ASP A 136 27.17 -26.27 -2.69
C ASP A 136 26.04 -27.05 -3.36
N TYR A 137 24.97 -26.35 -3.70
CA TYR A 137 24.00 -26.84 -4.66
C TYR A 137 24.60 -26.62 -6.03
N GLY A 138 25.30 -27.63 -6.55
CA GLY A 138 25.81 -27.62 -7.91
C GLY A 138 24.68 -27.24 -8.87
N LEU A 139 24.89 -26.18 -9.65
CA LEU A 139 24.05 -25.89 -10.81
C LEU A 139 24.23 -27.07 -11.75
N ASP A 140 23.16 -27.85 -11.90
CA ASP A 140 23.09 -29.00 -12.80
C ASP A 140 23.17 -28.47 -14.24
N ASP A 141 24.40 -28.38 -14.75
CA ASP A 141 24.68 -27.96 -16.13
C ASP A 141 24.32 -29.12 -17.05
N SER A 142 23.01 -29.29 -17.26
CA SER A 142 22.46 -30.15 -18.31
C SER A 142 22.67 -29.47 -19.67
N SER A 143 23.93 -29.41 -20.09
CA SER A 143 24.29 -29.18 -21.49
C SER A 143 24.06 -30.47 -22.25
N THR A 144 23.15 -30.35 -23.20
CA THR A 144 22.82 -31.22 -24.32
C THR A 144 24.06 -31.85 -24.96
N ASP A 145 23.99 -33.16 -25.21
CA ASP A 145 24.45 -33.83 -26.43
C ASP A 145 23.64 -35.11 -26.66
#